data_AF-A0A9N9YK97-F1
#
_entry.id   AF-A0A9N9YK97-F1
#
_cell.length_a   1.000
_cell.length_b   1.000
_cell.length_c   1.000
_cell.angle_alpha   90.00
_cell.angle_beta   90.00
_cell.angle_gamma   90.00
#
_symmetry.space_group_name_H-M   'P 1'
#
loop_
_entity.id
_entity.type
_entity.pdbx_description
1 polymer ?
#
loop_
_entity_poly.entity_id
_entity_poly.type
_entity_poly.pdbx_seq_one_letter_code
_entity_poly.pdbx_strand_id
1 'polypeptide(L)'
;MSFSNCSFPRQGDTEPAPVAGSGSETYPDSDSSPDDDVNSKWALVEEVRDKLGLVIPDIDYVKERVNKPEASRLYEEVRGKGLYKSWLKSSNSEKLLIYYQPGKTDALKGASPLSELCLRASYDFLNQGEQPREGKNQHRKNIVLLWYSSQHSGEPQQGYKSCDKSPWAMLGSLTSQLITACRDKDLPMKGLEKYNARAITRHLRNRLELFKMLVRQIPSGYKLACVIDDVCYFDQPELWHGANQVFEFLLSLDKDKEVKAKVSMFFTSTVKPKLVYDYFKEPDRTIIYEDI
;
A
#
# COMPACT_ATOMS: atom_id res chain seq x y z
N MET A 1 -8.07 9.88 -54.87
CA MET A 1 -7.35 11.10 -55.27
C MET A 1 -6.24 11.30 -54.24
N SER A 2 -5.05 10.73 -54.47
CA SER A 2 -3.89 11.32 -55.17
C SER A 2 -3.36 12.63 -54.58
N PHE A 3 -2.14 12.51 -54.03
CA PHE A 3 -1.00 13.44 -53.93
C PHE A 3 -1.22 14.93 -53.68
N SER A 4 -0.46 15.50 -52.73
CA SER A 4 0.63 16.41 -53.08
C SER A 4 1.57 16.68 -51.90
N ASN A 5 2.84 16.30 -52.11
CA ASN A 5 4.01 16.76 -51.37
C ASN A 5 4.28 18.22 -51.73
N CYS A 6 4.62 19.05 -50.74
CA CYS A 6 5.27 20.33 -50.98
C CYS A 6 6.73 20.23 -50.51
N SER A 7 7.67 20.40 -51.45
CA SER A 7 9.09 20.57 -51.22
C SER A 7 9.55 21.80 -52.00
N PHE A 8 10.27 22.72 -51.37
CA PHE A 8 11.15 23.75 -51.96
C PHE A 8 11.94 24.43 -50.82
N PRO A 9 13.02 25.18 -51.08
CA PRO A 9 14.24 24.81 -51.82
C PRO A 9 15.52 25.03 -50.98
N ARG A 10 16.62 24.42 -51.45
CA ARG A 10 18.01 24.73 -51.03
C ARG A 10 18.42 26.12 -51.54
N GLN A 11 18.94 26.94 -50.64
CA GLN A 11 19.88 28.04 -50.84
C GLN A 11 20.77 28.02 -49.58
N GLY A 12 22.07 28.18 -49.58
CA GLY A 12 23.06 28.59 -50.57
C GLY A 12 24.29 28.93 -49.72
N ASP A 13 25.47 28.49 -50.16
CA ASP A 13 26.72 28.67 -49.44
C ASP A 13 27.11 30.16 -49.33
N THR A 14 27.57 30.58 -48.16
CA THR A 14 28.46 31.73 -48.01
C THR A 14 29.53 31.46 -46.94
N GLU A 15 30.75 31.81 -47.33
CA GLU A 15 32.07 31.60 -46.75
C GLU A 15 32.34 32.27 -45.38
N PRO A 16 33.47 31.93 -44.73
CA PRO A 16 33.68 32.08 -43.29
C PRO A 16 34.34 33.40 -42.88
N ALA A 17 34.29 33.70 -41.59
CA ALA A 17 35.20 34.65 -40.96
C ALA A 17 35.62 34.18 -39.54
N PRO A 18 36.81 34.57 -39.06
CA PRO A 18 37.58 33.86 -38.05
C PRO A 18 37.49 34.54 -36.69
N VAL A 19 37.51 33.79 -35.58
CA VAL A 19 37.96 34.35 -34.30
C VAL A 19 38.63 33.27 -33.46
N ALA A 20 39.88 33.54 -33.09
CA ALA A 20 40.68 32.82 -32.14
C ALA A 20 40.07 32.93 -30.72
N GLY A 21 39.99 31.82 -30.01
CA GLY A 21 39.64 31.77 -28.60
C GLY A 21 40.26 30.54 -27.97
N SER A 22 41.53 30.65 -27.55
CA SER A 22 42.18 29.69 -26.67
C SER A 22 41.57 29.82 -25.27
N GLY A 23 40.45 29.16 -25.05
CA GLY A 23 39.87 28.93 -23.73
C GLY A 23 40.44 27.65 -23.16
N SER A 24 41.21 27.76 -22.08
CA SER A 24 41.60 26.62 -21.25
C SER A 24 40.35 25.96 -20.68
N GLU A 25 39.99 24.78 -21.19
CA GLU A 25 39.00 23.89 -20.58
C GLU A 25 39.57 23.35 -19.26
N THR A 26 39.38 24.09 -18.17
CA THR A 26 39.31 23.48 -16.85
C THR A 26 37.99 22.72 -16.79
N TYR A 27 38.05 21.41 -17.00
CA TYR A 27 36.97 20.52 -16.59
C TYR A 27 36.81 20.68 -15.08
N PRO A 28 35.64 21.08 -14.55
CA PRO A 28 35.41 20.94 -13.13
C PRO A 28 35.43 19.44 -12.84
N ASP A 29 36.39 19.01 -12.02
CA ASP A 29 36.33 17.74 -11.30
C ASP A 29 35.01 17.76 -10.53
N SER A 30 33.99 17.18 -11.15
CA SER A 30 32.70 16.90 -10.52
C SER A 30 32.88 15.62 -9.74
N ASP A 31 33.68 15.73 -8.69
CA ASP A 31 33.87 14.75 -7.64
C ASP A 31 32.63 14.78 -6.73
N SER A 32 31.43 14.72 -7.34
CA SER A 32 30.20 14.50 -6.59
C SER A 32 30.29 13.08 -6.07
N SER A 33 30.63 12.97 -4.78
CA SER A 33 30.72 11.71 -4.08
C SER A 33 29.44 10.90 -4.32
N PRO A 34 29.54 9.60 -4.65
CA PRO A 34 28.36 8.71 -4.76
C PRO A 34 27.44 8.77 -3.53
N ASP A 35 27.98 9.16 -2.37
CA ASP A 35 27.24 9.30 -1.12
C ASP A 35 26.26 10.49 -1.10
N ASP A 36 26.50 11.54 -1.89
CA ASP A 36 25.62 12.72 -1.97
C ASP A 36 24.31 12.41 -2.72
N ASP A 37 24.37 11.51 -3.72
CA ASP A 37 23.20 11.09 -4.50
C ASP A 37 22.27 10.16 -3.70
N VAL A 38 22.84 9.27 -2.87
CA VAL A 38 22.08 8.37 -2.00
C VAL A 38 21.32 9.17 -0.93
N ASN A 39 21.95 10.15 -0.30
CA ASN A 39 21.32 11.00 0.71
C ASN A 39 20.19 11.85 0.13
N SER A 40 20.36 12.38 -1.09
CA SER A 40 19.34 13.15 -1.81
C SER A 40 18.09 12.31 -2.14
N LYS A 41 18.28 11.07 -2.58
CA LYS A 41 17.17 10.16 -2.90
C LYS A 41 16.30 9.84 -1.68
N TRP A 42 16.92 9.59 -0.52
CA TRP A 42 16.17 9.31 0.71
C TRP A 42 15.42 10.53 1.24
N ALA A 43 15.97 11.74 1.06
CA ALA A 43 15.26 12.96 1.44
C ALA A 43 13.91 13.10 0.72
N LEU A 44 13.85 12.79 -0.58
CA LEU A 44 12.58 12.79 -1.33
C LEU A 44 11.62 11.70 -0.84
N VAL A 45 12.12 10.51 -0.53
CA VAL A 45 11.32 9.41 0.01
C VAL A 45 10.64 9.84 1.31
N GLU A 46 11.41 10.42 2.22
CA GLU A 46 10.92 10.91 3.51
C GLU A 46 9.94 12.08 3.31
N GLU A 47 10.20 13.01 2.38
CA GLU A 47 9.25 14.09 2.07
C GLU A 47 7.91 13.54 1.58
N VAL A 48 7.92 12.62 0.59
CA VAL A 48 6.70 12.02 0.06
C VAL A 48 5.95 11.29 1.18
N ARG A 49 6.67 10.51 1.99
CA ARG A 49 6.11 9.78 3.13
C ARG A 49 5.46 10.71 4.16
N ASP A 50 6.12 11.80 4.52
CA ASP A 50 5.65 12.78 5.50
C ASP A 50 4.43 13.57 4.98
N LYS A 51 4.36 13.80 3.67
CA LYS A 51 3.21 14.44 3.00
C LYS A 51 2.02 13.51 2.87
N LEU A 52 2.24 12.20 2.75
CA LEU A 52 1.18 11.19 2.76
C LEU A 52 0.52 11.07 4.15
N GLY A 53 1.20 11.55 5.21
CA GLY A 53 0.69 11.59 6.56
C GLY A 53 0.68 10.19 7.17
N LEU A 54 1.85 9.71 7.60
CA LEU A 54 1.93 8.52 8.44
C LEU A 54 1.12 8.77 9.71
N VAL A 55 0.05 8.00 9.84
CA VAL A 55 -0.52 7.70 11.15
C VAL A 55 0.36 6.60 11.73
N ILE A 56 0.71 6.73 13.01
CA ILE A 56 1.40 5.79 13.91
C ILE A 56 1.48 4.37 13.34
N PRO A 57 2.60 3.62 13.48
CA PRO A 57 2.63 2.21 13.12
C PRO A 57 1.41 1.52 13.74
N ASP A 58 0.45 1.20 12.88
CA ASP A 58 -0.89 0.74 13.25
C ASP A 58 -0.82 -0.40 14.28
N ILE A 59 0.25 -1.18 14.18
CA ILE A 59 0.69 -2.24 15.06
C ILE A 59 0.86 -1.79 16.53
N ASP A 60 1.54 -0.68 16.82
CA ASP A 60 1.86 -0.28 18.20
C ASP A 60 0.63 0.24 18.94
N TYR A 61 -0.24 1.00 18.27
CA TYR A 61 -1.53 1.42 18.82
C TYR A 61 -2.41 0.23 19.22
N VAL A 62 -2.41 -0.83 18.40
CA VAL A 62 -3.23 -2.02 18.67
C VAL A 62 -2.57 -2.90 19.72
N LYS A 63 -1.24 -3.08 19.73
CA LYS A 63 -0.53 -3.81 20.81
C LYS A 63 -0.85 -3.25 22.20
N GLU A 64 -0.87 -1.93 22.36
CA GLU A 64 -1.18 -1.28 23.64
C GLU A 64 -2.62 -1.50 24.11
N ARG A 65 -3.52 -1.88 23.20
CA ARG A 65 -4.97 -2.01 23.43
C ARG A 65 -5.49 -3.44 23.24
N VAL A 66 -4.61 -4.39 22.92
CA VAL A 66 -4.91 -5.81 22.70
C VAL A 66 -4.68 -6.59 23.97
N ASN A 67 -5.78 -6.91 24.66
CA ASN A 67 -5.85 -8.04 25.59
C ASN A 67 -7.30 -8.38 25.93
N LYS A 68 -8.19 -8.44 24.93
CA LYS A 68 -9.61 -8.73 25.17
C LYS A 68 -9.88 -10.23 24.98
N PRO A 69 -10.49 -10.93 25.96
CA PRO A 69 -10.80 -12.36 25.83
C PRO A 69 -11.65 -12.70 24.60
N GLU A 70 -12.62 -11.85 24.26
CA GLU A 70 -13.50 -12.02 23.10
C GLU A 70 -12.71 -12.04 21.77
N ALA A 71 -11.75 -11.13 21.65
CA ALA A 71 -10.92 -11.01 20.46
C ALA A 71 -9.99 -12.23 20.28
N SER A 72 -9.46 -12.76 21.38
CA SER A 72 -8.70 -14.01 21.38
C SER A 72 -9.56 -15.19 20.92
N ARG A 73 -10.81 -15.27 21.40
CA ARG A 73 -11.76 -16.32 21.00
C ARG A 73 -12.09 -16.25 19.51
N LEU A 74 -12.49 -15.07 19.02
CA LEU A 74 -12.78 -14.86 17.60
C LEU A 74 -11.59 -15.25 16.72
N TYR A 75 -10.38 -14.84 17.13
CA TYR A 75 -9.17 -15.20 16.40
C TYR A 75 -8.95 -16.72 16.35
N GLU A 76 -9.03 -17.44 17.47
CA GLU A 76 -8.83 -18.90 17.45
C GLU A 76 -9.89 -19.63 16.61
N GLU A 77 -11.14 -19.16 16.65
CA GLU A 77 -12.22 -19.69 15.81
C GLU A 77 -11.92 -19.48 14.32
N VAL A 78 -11.59 -18.24 13.91
CA VAL A 78 -11.22 -17.91 12.51
C VAL A 78 -9.96 -18.65 12.09
N ARG A 79 -8.94 -18.73 12.94
CA ARG A 79 -7.67 -19.43 12.70
C ARG A 79 -7.89 -20.91 12.47
N GLY A 80 -8.87 -21.51 13.14
CA GLY A 80 -9.28 -22.90 12.94
C GLY A 80 -9.82 -23.20 11.55
N LYS A 81 -10.47 -22.23 10.90
CA LYS A 81 -11.16 -22.40 9.61
C LYS A 81 -10.17 -22.65 8.47
N GLY A 82 -10.55 -23.57 7.56
CA GLY A 82 -9.75 -23.91 6.38
C GLY A 82 -9.51 -22.70 5.45
N LEU A 83 -10.50 -21.81 5.35
CA LEU A 83 -10.44 -20.60 4.51
C LEU A 83 -9.35 -19.62 4.99
N TYR A 84 -9.25 -19.39 6.30
CA TYR A 84 -8.17 -18.57 6.87
C TYR A 84 -6.81 -19.19 6.59
N LYS A 85 -6.65 -20.49 6.88
CA LYS A 85 -5.41 -21.23 6.61
C LYS A 85 -5.03 -21.20 5.14
N SER A 86 -6.02 -21.29 4.24
CA SER A 86 -5.85 -21.17 2.79
C SER A 86 -5.33 -19.79 2.42
N TRP A 87 -6.03 -18.73 2.83
CA TRP A 87 -5.59 -17.35 2.62
C TRP A 87 -4.15 -17.12 3.09
N LEU A 88 -3.85 -17.58 4.30
CA LEU A 88 -2.53 -17.46 4.91
C LEU A 88 -1.50 -18.16 4.00
N LYS A 89 -1.67 -19.47 3.76
CA LYS A 89 -0.63 -20.33 3.17
C LYS A 89 -0.57 -20.29 1.65
N SER A 90 -1.58 -19.72 0.99
CA SER A 90 -1.73 -19.82 -0.47
C SER A 90 -0.47 -19.36 -1.21
N SER A 91 -0.19 -20.08 -2.28
CA SER A 91 0.81 -19.70 -3.26
C SER A 91 0.25 -18.73 -4.30
N ASN A 92 -1.02 -18.35 -4.21
CA ASN A 92 -1.66 -17.41 -5.11
C ASN A 92 -2.05 -16.14 -4.36
N SER A 93 -2.50 -15.13 -5.10
CA SER A 93 -3.16 -13.97 -4.54
C SER A 93 -4.54 -14.40 -4.02
N GLU A 94 -4.81 -14.16 -2.74
CA GLU A 94 -6.07 -14.56 -2.10
C GLU A 94 -6.81 -13.34 -1.56
N LYS A 95 -8.13 -13.44 -1.53
CA LYS A 95 -9.00 -12.39 -0.99
C LYS A 95 -9.89 -13.02 0.05
N LEU A 96 -9.85 -12.48 1.27
CA LEU A 96 -10.64 -12.96 2.38
C LEU A 96 -11.40 -11.80 3.02
N LEU A 97 -12.70 -11.98 3.19
CA LEU A 97 -13.55 -11.11 4.00
C LEU A 97 -14.00 -11.87 5.25
N ILE A 98 -13.73 -11.31 6.43
CA ILE A 98 -14.32 -11.74 7.69
C ILE A 98 -15.46 -10.79 8.03
N TYR A 99 -16.66 -11.34 8.12
CA TYR A 99 -17.79 -10.62 8.66
C TYR A 99 -18.07 -11.12 10.08
N TYR A 100 -18.09 -10.19 11.04
CA TYR A 100 -18.39 -10.46 12.44
C TYR A 100 -19.32 -9.38 12.95
N GLN A 101 -20.55 -9.76 13.28
CA GLN A 101 -21.49 -8.86 13.94
C GLN A 101 -21.49 -9.19 15.43
N PRO A 102 -20.79 -8.43 16.28
CA PRO A 102 -20.91 -8.64 17.71
C PRO A 102 -22.37 -8.45 18.13
N GLY A 103 -22.85 -9.30 19.05
CA GLY A 103 -24.13 -9.09 19.71
C GLY A 103 -24.24 -7.63 20.18
N LYS A 104 -25.46 -7.05 20.09
CA LYS A 104 -25.78 -5.60 20.25
C LYS A 104 -25.20 -4.86 21.48
N THR A 105 -24.52 -5.54 22.37
CA THR A 105 -23.94 -5.01 23.60
C THR A 105 -22.44 -4.77 23.42
N ASP A 106 -22.07 -3.50 23.54
CA ASP A 106 -20.71 -3.02 23.80
C ASP A 106 -19.78 -2.80 22.59
N ALA A 107 -20.15 -1.82 21.76
CA ALA A 107 -19.17 -0.96 21.09
C ALA A 107 -18.38 -0.14 22.14
N LEU A 108 -17.60 -0.83 22.98
CA LEU A 108 -16.71 -0.24 23.97
C LEU A 108 -15.64 0.59 23.26
N LYS A 109 -15.46 1.82 23.73
CA LYS A 109 -14.32 2.70 23.40
C LYS A 109 -13.01 1.88 23.45
N GLY A 110 -12.43 1.53 22.30
CA GLY A 110 -11.20 0.75 22.20
C GLY A 110 -11.07 -0.06 20.91
N ALA A 111 -10.03 -0.90 20.81
CA ALA A 111 -9.84 -1.82 19.68
C ALA A 111 -10.97 -2.87 19.66
N SER A 112 -11.52 -3.14 18.47
CA SER A 112 -12.56 -4.14 18.27
C SER A 112 -11.96 -5.55 18.20
N PRO A 113 -12.75 -6.62 18.44
CA PRO A 113 -12.30 -7.99 18.17
C PRO A 113 -11.75 -8.21 16.76
N LEU A 114 -12.31 -7.51 15.77
CA LEU A 114 -11.84 -7.53 14.38
C LEU A 114 -10.49 -6.84 14.20
N SER A 115 -10.25 -5.75 14.92
CA SER A 115 -8.95 -5.04 14.89
C SER A 115 -7.85 -5.95 15.45
N GLU A 116 -8.11 -6.66 16.55
CA GLU A 116 -7.15 -7.63 17.09
C GLU A 116 -6.95 -8.82 16.13
N LEU A 117 -8.01 -9.33 15.50
CA LEU A 117 -7.93 -10.36 14.47
C LEU A 117 -7.01 -9.90 13.31
N CYS A 118 -7.19 -8.67 12.81
CA CYS A 118 -6.31 -8.06 11.81
C CYS A 118 -4.85 -8.01 12.28
N LEU A 119 -4.59 -7.66 13.55
CA LEU A 119 -3.23 -7.63 14.11
C LEU A 119 -2.61 -9.03 14.10
N ARG A 120 -3.33 -10.02 14.63
CA ARG A 120 -2.84 -11.39 14.71
C ARG A 120 -2.67 -12.02 13.34
N ALA A 121 -3.57 -11.73 12.39
CA ALA A 121 -3.43 -12.16 11.01
C ALA A 121 -2.21 -11.54 10.32
N SER A 122 -1.90 -10.28 10.64
CA SER A 122 -0.68 -9.62 10.19
C SER A 122 0.57 -10.33 10.72
N TYR A 123 0.58 -10.71 12.01
CA TYR A 123 1.68 -11.48 12.59
C TYR A 123 1.83 -12.86 11.98
N ASP A 124 0.74 -13.60 11.88
CA ASP A 124 0.73 -14.91 11.23
C ASP A 124 1.30 -14.82 9.81
N PHE A 125 0.92 -13.79 9.05
CA PHE A 125 1.42 -13.56 7.70
C PHE A 125 2.91 -13.22 7.68
N LEU A 126 3.38 -12.33 8.57
CA LEU A 126 4.80 -11.98 8.67
C LEU A 126 5.68 -13.18 9.06
N ASN A 127 5.17 -14.04 9.96
CA ASN A 127 5.86 -15.21 10.45
C ASN A 127 5.74 -16.41 9.49
N GLN A 128 4.94 -16.31 8.45
CA GLN A 128 4.94 -17.32 7.39
C GLN A 128 6.29 -17.37 6.67
N GLY A 129 6.91 -18.54 6.66
CA GLY A 129 8.21 -18.73 6.02
C GLY A 129 9.39 -18.66 6.98
N GLU A 130 9.15 -18.51 8.30
CA GLU A 130 10.15 -18.73 9.36
C GLU A 130 10.46 -20.21 9.62
N GLN A 131 10.22 -21.10 8.65
CA GLN A 131 10.81 -22.43 8.75
C GLN A 131 12.32 -22.25 8.68
N PRO A 132 13.10 -22.62 9.71
CA PRO A 132 14.54 -22.55 9.69
C PRO A 132 15.03 -23.54 8.64
N ARG A 133 15.13 -23.08 7.39
CA ARG A 133 15.92 -23.79 6.39
C ARG A 133 17.36 -23.50 6.74
N GLU A 134 17.95 -24.44 7.47
CA GLU A 134 19.36 -24.48 7.81
C GLU A 134 20.18 -24.08 6.56
N GLY A 135 20.94 -22.99 6.69
CA GLY A 135 22.00 -22.65 5.73
C GLY A 135 21.73 -21.53 4.72
N LYS A 136 20.57 -20.84 4.72
CA LYS A 136 20.41 -19.62 3.89
C LYS A 136 19.71 -18.50 4.66
N ASN A 137 20.39 -17.35 4.78
CA ASN A 137 19.83 -16.06 5.20
C ASN A 137 18.72 -15.60 4.22
N GLN A 138 17.60 -16.30 4.19
CA GLN A 138 16.45 -15.90 3.40
C GLN A 138 15.72 -14.82 4.20
N HIS A 139 16.04 -13.55 3.89
CA HIS A 139 15.31 -12.40 4.42
C HIS A 139 13.80 -12.61 4.27
N ARG A 140 13.04 -12.23 5.31
CA ARG A 140 11.57 -12.31 5.34
C ARG A 140 10.98 -11.66 4.07
N LYS A 141 10.43 -12.48 3.18
CA LYS A 141 9.87 -12.03 1.89
C LYS A 141 8.42 -11.56 1.97
N ASN A 142 7.89 -11.41 3.19
CA ASN A 142 6.52 -10.96 3.41
C ASN A 142 6.51 -9.49 3.81
N ILE A 143 5.56 -8.75 3.24
CA ILE A 143 5.25 -7.36 3.55
C ILE A 143 3.77 -7.34 3.96
N VAL A 144 3.47 -6.68 5.08
CA VAL A 144 2.09 -6.44 5.51
C VAL A 144 1.86 -4.95 5.58
N LEU A 145 0.77 -4.51 4.98
CA LEU A 145 0.22 -3.17 5.08
C LEU A 145 -1.09 -3.27 5.83
N LEU A 146 -1.31 -2.36 6.76
CA LEU A 146 -2.38 -2.44 7.73
C LEU A 146 -3.17 -1.13 7.73
N TRP A 147 -4.47 -1.21 7.96
CA TRP A 147 -5.31 -0.04 8.17
C TRP A 147 -6.31 -0.34 9.26
N TYR A 148 -6.28 0.43 10.36
CA TYR A 148 -7.24 0.30 11.45
C TYR A 148 -8.24 1.44 11.46
N SER A 149 -9.46 1.21 10.96
CA SER A 149 -10.49 2.25 10.90
C SER A 149 -10.70 2.98 12.24
N SER A 150 -10.59 2.27 13.38
CA SER A 150 -10.79 2.83 14.71
C SER A 150 -9.80 3.94 15.05
N GLN A 151 -8.55 3.84 14.56
CA GLN A 151 -7.50 4.86 14.76
C GLN A 151 -7.80 6.17 14.05
N HIS A 152 -8.68 6.13 13.04
CA HIS A 152 -9.04 7.28 12.24
C HIS A 152 -10.40 7.88 12.65
N SER A 153 -10.99 7.46 13.79
CA SER A 153 -12.33 7.90 14.23
C SER A 153 -12.37 9.14 15.13
N GLY A 154 -11.26 9.80 15.41
CA GLY A 154 -11.15 10.72 16.55
C GLY A 154 -10.76 12.15 16.19
N GLU A 155 -10.98 13.05 17.16
CA GLU A 155 -10.27 14.33 17.19
C GLU A 155 -8.76 14.06 17.17
N PRO A 156 -7.96 14.92 16.50
CA PRO A 156 -6.51 14.79 16.47
C PRO A 156 -5.96 14.63 17.88
N GLN A 157 -5.36 13.48 18.17
CA GLN A 157 -4.61 13.30 19.41
C GLN A 157 -3.41 14.27 19.41
N GLN A 158 -3.09 14.87 20.55
CA GLN A 158 -2.00 15.84 20.68
C GLN A 158 -0.70 15.29 20.05
N GLY A 159 -0.17 16.00 19.05
CA GLY A 159 1.03 15.60 18.30
C GLY A 159 0.76 14.85 16.98
N TYR A 160 -0.48 14.43 16.71
CA TYR A 160 -0.86 13.71 15.49
C TYR A 160 -1.80 14.57 14.63
N LYS A 161 -1.54 14.60 13.31
CA LYS A 161 -2.46 15.25 12.37
C LYS A 161 -3.78 14.49 12.36
N SER A 162 -4.90 15.23 12.34
CA SER A 162 -6.26 14.70 12.25
C SER A 162 -6.32 13.54 11.25
N CYS A 163 -6.67 12.36 11.74
CA CYS A 163 -6.77 11.15 10.96
C CYS A 163 -8.17 11.09 10.34
N ASP A 164 -8.27 11.47 9.07
CA ASP A 164 -9.51 11.43 8.29
C ASP A 164 -9.91 9.97 7.98
N LYS A 165 -11.17 9.55 8.20
CA LYS A 165 -11.70 8.26 7.75
C LYS A 165 -11.98 8.26 6.24
N SER A 166 -11.10 8.83 5.44
CA SER A 166 -11.29 8.88 4.00
C SER A 166 -10.50 7.79 3.28
N PRO A 167 -10.98 7.37 2.09
CA PRO A 167 -10.21 6.52 1.17
C PRO A 167 -8.81 7.08 0.88
N TRP A 168 -8.66 8.41 0.94
CA TRP A 168 -7.40 9.12 0.73
C TRP A 168 -6.41 8.89 1.86
N ALA A 169 -6.88 8.94 3.10
CA ALA A 169 -6.08 8.66 4.28
C ALA A 169 -5.67 7.20 4.32
N MET A 170 -6.58 6.27 4.00
CA MET A 170 -6.24 4.84 3.88
C MET A 170 -5.14 4.62 2.87
N LEU A 171 -5.33 5.07 1.63
CA LEU A 171 -4.32 4.88 0.60
C LEU A 171 -3.01 5.57 0.96
N GLY A 172 -3.06 6.74 1.62
CA GLY A 172 -1.88 7.42 2.12
C GLY A 172 -1.10 6.61 3.15
N SER A 173 -1.80 6.07 4.15
CA SER A 173 -1.21 5.20 5.19
C SER A 173 -0.59 3.94 4.57
N LEU A 174 -1.33 3.21 3.72
CA LEU A 174 -0.84 2.00 3.06
C LEU A 174 0.37 2.30 2.18
N THR A 175 0.36 3.40 1.42
CA THR A 175 1.50 3.82 0.59
C THR A 175 2.73 4.11 1.45
N SER A 176 2.52 4.81 2.56
CA SER A 176 3.59 5.17 3.49
C SER A 176 4.23 3.95 4.15
N GLN A 177 3.41 2.98 4.59
CA GLN A 177 3.88 1.69 5.09
C GLN A 177 4.64 0.89 4.03
N LEU A 178 4.18 0.93 2.76
CA LEU A 178 4.85 0.24 1.66
C LEU A 178 6.22 0.85 1.36
N ILE A 179 6.34 2.18 1.36
CA ILE A 179 7.62 2.89 1.22
C ILE A 179 8.60 2.45 2.31
N THR A 180 8.15 2.45 3.58
CA THR A 180 8.96 2.01 4.72
C THR A 180 9.39 0.55 4.55
N ALA A 181 8.46 -0.35 4.20
CA ALA A 181 8.77 -1.76 3.99
C ALA A 181 9.74 -1.99 2.82
N CYS A 182 9.65 -1.21 1.75
CA CYS A 182 10.59 -1.25 0.64
C CYS A 182 11.98 -0.81 1.09
N ARG A 183 12.09 0.30 1.83
CA ARG A 183 13.37 0.77 2.41
C ARG A 183 13.99 -0.28 3.32
N ASP A 184 13.24 -0.77 4.30
CA ASP A 184 13.75 -1.70 5.32
C ASP A 184 14.19 -3.06 4.73
N LYS A 185 13.72 -3.37 3.52
CA LYS A 185 14.07 -4.58 2.76
C LYS A 185 14.99 -4.33 1.57
N ASP A 186 15.53 -3.11 1.44
CA ASP A 186 16.38 -2.67 0.34
C ASP A 186 15.77 -2.99 -1.06
N LEU A 187 14.47 -2.77 -1.19
CA LEU A 187 13.75 -2.96 -2.45
C LEU A 187 13.89 -1.72 -3.35
N PRO A 188 13.92 -1.89 -4.68
CA PRO A 188 13.98 -0.77 -5.60
C PRO A 188 12.73 0.12 -5.46
N MET A 189 12.97 1.44 -5.49
CA MET A 189 11.94 2.49 -5.54
C MET A 189 12.21 3.48 -6.69
N LYS A 190 12.53 2.93 -7.87
CA LYS A 190 12.74 3.68 -9.11
C LYS A 190 11.45 4.41 -9.51
N GLY A 191 11.57 5.61 -10.06
CA GLY A 191 10.42 6.38 -10.54
C GLY A 191 9.78 7.28 -9.48
N LEU A 192 10.19 7.19 -8.21
CA LEU A 192 9.68 8.05 -7.15
C LEU A 192 10.02 9.53 -7.40
N GLU A 193 11.18 9.79 -8.03
CA GLU A 193 11.64 11.11 -8.47
C GLU A 193 10.67 11.82 -9.42
N LYS A 194 9.81 11.05 -10.11
CA LYS A 194 8.82 11.59 -11.04
C LYS A 194 7.58 12.12 -10.33
N TYR A 195 7.40 11.81 -9.05
CA TYR A 195 6.24 12.22 -8.29
C TYR A 195 6.54 13.48 -7.48
N ASN A 196 5.84 14.55 -7.82
CA ASN A 196 5.83 15.75 -6.99
C ASN A 196 4.98 15.48 -5.74
N ALA A 197 5.57 15.65 -4.55
CA ALA A 197 4.89 15.41 -3.28
C ALA A 197 3.59 16.22 -3.12
N ARG A 198 3.52 17.44 -3.67
CA ARG A 198 2.29 18.26 -3.71
C ARG A 198 1.24 17.70 -4.67
N ALA A 199 1.64 17.07 -5.77
CA ALA A 199 0.71 16.46 -6.71
C ALA A 199 0.11 15.16 -6.16
N ILE A 200 0.88 14.39 -5.39
CA ILE A 200 0.43 13.17 -4.70
C ILE A 200 -0.65 13.49 -3.66
N THR A 201 -0.50 14.59 -2.92
CA THR A 201 -1.46 14.92 -1.87
C THR A 201 -2.82 15.39 -2.41
N ARG A 202 -2.85 15.97 -3.62
CA ARG A 202 -4.04 16.60 -4.22
C ARG A 202 -4.97 15.68 -5.00
N HIS A 203 -4.46 14.60 -5.61
CA HIS A 203 -5.26 13.77 -6.52
C HIS A 203 -5.19 12.28 -6.16
N LEU A 204 -6.34 11.65 -5.97
CA LEU A 204 -6.45 10.23 -5.59
C LEU A 204 -5.79 9.35 -6.63
N ARG A 205 -6.00 9.67 -7.91
CA ARG A 205 -5.33 9.03 -9.04
C ARG A 205 -3.81 9.00 -8.89
N ASN A 206 -3.19 10.10 -8.47
CA ASN A 206 -1.73 10.15 -8.30
C ASN A 206 -1.26 9.24 -7.16
N ARG A 207 -2.05 9.12 -6.08
CA ARG A 207 -1.77 8.18 -4.99
C ARG A 207 -1.94 6.73 -5.43
N LEU A 208 -2.98 6.43 -6.22
CA LEU A 208 -3.21 5.09 -6.78
C LEU A 208 -2.05 4.68 -7.69
N GLU A 209 -1.64 5.56 -8.60
CA GLU A 209 -0.50 5.31 -9.49
C GLU A 209 0.81 5.14 -8.71
N LEU A 210 1.05 5.96 -7.68
CA LEU A 210 2.21 5.82 -6.81
C LEU A 210 2.22 4.46 -6.09
N PHE A 211 1.10 4.09 -5.46
CA PHE A 211 0.96 2.81 -4.78
C PHE A 211 1.20 1.65 -5.75
N LYS A 212 0.57 1.70 -6.92
CA LYS A 212 0.72 0.69 -7.99
C LYS A 212 2.18 0.55 -8.43
N MET A 213 2.85 1.68 -8.68
CA MET A 213 4.25 1.71 -9.07
C MET A 213 5.13 1.07 -7.99
N LEU A 214 4.89 1.34 -6.71
CA LEU A 214 5.63 0.70 -5.61
C LEU A 214 5.38 -0.82 -5.56
N VAL A 215 4.12 -1.26 -5.68
CA VAL A 215 3.78 -2.70 -5.69
C VAL A 215 4.45 -3.44 -6.85
N ARG A 216 4.51 -2.84 -8.05
CA ARG A 216 5.19 -3.42 -9.22
C ARG A 216 6.69 -3.62 -9.04
N GLN A 217 7.31 -2.92 -8.09
CA GLN A 217 8.74 -3.05 -7.79
C GLN A 217 9.04 -4.18 -6.81
N ILE A 218 8.03 -4.76 -6.17
CA ILE A 218 8.21 -5.89 -5.27
C ILE A 218 8.62 -7.13 -6.09
N PRO A 219 9.78 -7.75 -5.82
CA PRO A 219 10.28 -8.87 -6.63
C PRO A 219 9.40 -10.13 -6.57
N SER A 220 9.57 -10.99 -7.56
CA SER A 220 8.98 -12.33 -7.55
C SER A 220 9.43 -13.12 -6.31
N GLY A 221 8.51 -13.86 -5.70
CA GLY A 221 8.77 -14.65 -4.50
C GLY A 221 8.53 -13.90 -3.19
N TYR A 222 8.19 -12.61 -3.25
CA TYR A 222 7.61 -11.88 -2.14
C TYR A 222 6.10 -12.07 -2.08
N LYS A 223 5.55 -11.92 -0.87
CA LYS A 223 4.11 -11.80 -0.63
C LYS A 223 3.81 -10.45 0.01
N LEU A 224 2.80 -9.77 -0.50
CA LEU A 224 2.23 -8.55 0.05
C LEU A 224 0.84 -8.88 0.58
N ALA A 225 0.56 -8.56 1.85
CA ALA A 225 -0.79 -8.56 2.38
C ALA A 225 -1.25 -7.14 2.69
N CYS A 226 -2.46 -6.79 2.26
CA CYS A 226 -3.17 -5.61 2.71
C CYS A 226 -4.28 -6.05 3.65
N VAL A 227 -4.16 -5.68 4.92
CA VAL A 227 -5.10 -6.02 6.00
C VAL A 227 -5.87 -4.75 6.36
N ILE A 228 -7.14 -4.70 5.97
CA ILE A 228 -7.99 -3.52 6.09
C ILE A 228 -9.10 -3.81 7.10
N ASP A 229 -9.04 -3.12 8.23
CA ASP A 229 -10.04 -3.24 9.28
C ASP A 229 -11.30 -2.43 8.95
N ASP A 230 -12.44 -3.06 9.19
CA ASP A 230 -13.79 -2.51 9.15
C ASP A 230 -14.13 -1.76 7.85
N VAL A 231 -14.20 -2.50 6.74
CA VAL A 231 -14.49 -1.96 5.40
C VAL A 231 -15.91 -1.43 5.22
N CYS A 232 -16.74 -1.39 6.26
CA CYS A 232 -18.09 -0.86 6.15
C CYS A 232 -18.13 0.63 5.81
N TYR A 233 -17.04 1.37 6.03
CA TYR A 233 -16.99 2.77 5.62
C TYR A 233 -17.00 2.95 4.09
N PHE A 234 -16.68 1.90 3.31
CA PHE A 234 -16.82 1.97 1.85
C PHE A 234 -18.25 2.16 1.39
N ASP A 235 -19.22 1.81 2.24
CA ASP A 235 -20.65 1.95 1.97
C ASP A 235 -21.23 3.31 2.38
N GLN A 236 -20.43 4.20 2.99
CA GLN A 236 -20.90 5.52 3.38
C GLN A 236 -21.14 6.39 2.14
N PRO A 237 -22.35 6.94 1.92
CA PRO A 237 -22.69 7.67 0.71
C PRO A 237 -21.71 8.79 0.35
N GLU A 238 -21.19 9.50 1.35
CA GLU A 238 -20.30 10.65 1.19
C GLU A 238 -18.89 10.23 0.71
N LEU A 239 -18.48 9.00 1.03
CA LEU A 239 -17.16 8.46 0.72
C LEU A 239 -17.19 7.47 -0.44
N TRP A 240 -18.38 7.00 -0.82
CA TRP A 240 -18.62 5.92 -1.77
C TRP A 240 -17.78 6.01 -3.04
N HIS A 241 -17.73 7.17 -3.69
CA HIS A 241 -17.02 7.31 -4.97
C HIS A 241 -15.51 7.04 -4.84
N GLY A 242 -14.85 7.68 -3.86
CA GLY A 242 -13.43 7.46 -3.61
C GLY A 242 -13.16 6.08 -3.02
N ALA A 243 -14.05 5.60 -2.15
CA ALA A 243 -13.96 4.29 -1.52
C ALA A 243 -13.99 3.18 -2.55
N ASN A 244 -14.97 3.23 -3.47
CA ASN A 244 -15.11 2.25 -4.53
C ASN A 244 -13.87 2.25 -5.44
N GLN A 245 -13.36 3.43 -5.82
CA GLN A 245 -12.14 3.52 -6.63
C GLN A 245 -10.93 2.86 -5.95
N VAL A 246 -10.73 3.10 -4.65
CA VAL A 246 -9.62 2.48 -3.91
C VAL A 246 -9.85 0.98 -3.73
N PHE A 247 -11.07 0.55 -3.41
CA PHE A 247 -11.42 -0.85 -3.24
C PHE A 247 -11.21 -1.64 -4.54
N GLU A 248 -11.79 -1.20 -5.65
CA GLU A 248 -11.62 -1.82 -6.97
C GLU A 248 -10.15 -1.86 -7.38
N PHE A 249 -9.42 -0.76 -7.14
CA PHE A 249 -7.98 -0.70 -7.40
C PHE A 249 -7.22 -1.78 -6.62
N LEU A 250 -7.39 -1.85 -5.30
CA LEU A 250 -6.68 -2.82 -4.46
C LEU A 250 -6.98 -4.26 -4.91
N LEU A 251 -8.23 -4.55 -5.26
CA LEU A 251 -8.67 -5.85 -5.75
C LEU A 251 -8.19 -6.19 -7.17
N SER A 252 -7.71 -5.20 -7.92
CA SER A 252 -7.17 -5.37 -9.28
C SER A 252 -5.67 -5.59 -9.31
N LEU A 253 -4.96 -5.35 -8.20
CA LEU A 253 -3.48 -5.42 -8.14
C LEU A 253 -2.94 -6.80 -8.53
N ASP A 254 -3.64 -7.87 -8.19
CA ASP A 254 -3.24 -9.24 -8.55
C ASP A 254 -3.48 -9.60 -10.01
N LYS A 255 -4.30 -8.80 -10.72
CA LYS A 255 -4.56 -8.95 -12.16
C LYS A 255 -3.58 -8.16 -13.02
N ASP A 256 -2.79 -7.29 -12.41
CA ASP A 256 -1.79 -6.49 -13.10
C ASP A 256 -0.56 -7.35 -13.44
N LYS A 257 -0.32 -7.55 -14.74
CA LYS A 257 0.76 -8.40 -15.26
C LYS A 257 2.16 -7.92 -14.86
N GLU A 258 2.31 -6.66 -14.49
CA GLU A 258 3.60 -6.12 -14.01
C GLU A 258 3.86 -6.39 -12.53
N VAL A 259 2.82 -6.78 -11.76
CA VAL A 259 2.96 -7.12 -10.35
C VAL A 259 3.49 -8.56 -10.24
N LYS A 260 4.76 -8.67 -9.81
CA LYS A 260 5.46 -9.96 -9.68
C LYS A 260 5.28 -10.62 -8.32
N ALA A 261 4.97 -9.82 -7.30
CA ALA A 261 4.67 -10.32 -5.96
C ALA A 261 3.24 -10.86 -5.89
N LYS A 262 3.00 -11.75 -4.93
CA LYS A 262 1.64 -12.22 -4.64
C LYS A 262 0.96 -11.20 -3.76
N VAL A 263 -0.25 -10.78 -4.10
CA VAL A 263 -0.98 -9.73 -3.37
C VAL A 263 -2.23 -10.35 -2.75
N SER A 264 -2.25 -10.42 -1.42
CA SER A 264 -3.38 -10.97 -0.67
C SER A 264 -4.13 -9.85 0.05
N MET A 265 -5.45 -9.92 0.02
CA MET A 265 -6.33 -8.96 0.68
C MET A 265 -7.03 -9.63 1.85
N PHE A 266 -7.03 -8.98 3.01
CA PHE A 266 -7.77 -9.39 4.19
C PHE A 266 -8.64 -8.21 4.63
N PHE A 267 -9.94 -8.40 4.62
CA PHE A 267 -10.92 -7.39 5.01
C PHE A 267 -11.69 -7.88 6.21
N THR A 268 -12.02 -6.99 7.13
CA THR A 268 -12.99 -7.25 8.20
C THR A 268 -14.16 -6.29 8.09
N SER A 269 -15.33 -6.67 8.60
CA SER A 269 -16.45 -5.75 8.73
C SER A 269 -17.38 -6.11 9.87
N THR A 270 -17.85 -5.09 10.58
CA THR A 270 -18.82 -5.20 11.68
C THR A 270 -20.29 -5.22 11.21
N VAL A 271 -20.53 -4.68 10.01
CA VAL A 271 -21.83 -4.73 9.32
C VAL A 271 -21.64 -5.42 7.99
N LYS A 272 -22.72 -5.75 7.30
CA LYS A 272 -22.65 -6.40 5.98
C LYS A 272 -22.53 -5.33 4.90
N PRO A 273 -21.31 -4.96 4.45
CA PRO A 273 -21.14 -3.92 3.43
C PRO A 273 -21.70 -4.41 2.10
N LYS A 274 -22.74 -3.79 1.56
CA LYS A 274 -23.32 -4.14 0.27
C LYS A 274 -22.26 -4.18 -0.83
N LEU A 275 -21.43 -3.15 -0.98
CA LEU A 275 -20.41 -3.10 -2.05
C LEU A 275 -19.43 -4.27 -1.95
N VAL A 276 -18.78 -4.39 -0.79
CA VAL A 276 -17.73 -5.38 -0.57
C VAL A 276 -18.33 -6.78 -0.58
N TYR A 277 -19.47 -6.96 0.08
CA TYR A 277 -20.15 -8.26 0.11
C TYR A 277 -20.58 -8.72 -1.28
N ASP A 278 -21.13 -7.82 -2.10
CA ASP A 278 -21.51 -8.15 -3.49
C ASP A 278 -20.29 -8.56 -4.32
N TYR A 279 -19.13 -7.89 -4.13
CA TYR A 279 -17.88 -8.33 -4.74
C TYR A 279 -17.53 -9.77 -4.33
N PHE A 280 -17.64 -10.12 -3.05
CA PHE A 280 -17.24 -11.44 -2.56
C PHE A 280 -18.25 -12.58 -2.85
N LYS A 281 -19.38 -12.31 -3.51
CA LYS A 281 -20.33 -13.35 -3.97
C LYS A 281 -19.81 -14.17 -5.16
N GLU A 282 -18.78 -13.71 -5.85
CA GLU A 282 -18.22 -14.42 -7.01
C GLU A 282 -17.55 -15.75 -6.57
N PRO A 283 -17.60 -16.82 -7.40
CA PRO A 283 -17.18 -18.18 -7.01
C PRO A 283 -15.69 -18.34 -6.66
N ASP A 284 -14.86 -17.38 -7.03
CA ASP A 284 -13.41 -17.35 -6.82
C ASP A 284 -12.98 -16.53 -5.60
N ARG A 285 -13.95 -16.08 -4.78
CA ARG A 285 -13.72 -15.19 -3.64
C ARG A 285 -14.22 -15.81 -2.35
N THR A 286 -13.51 -15.51 -1.27
CA THR A 286 -13.72 -16.20 0.00
C THR A 286 -14.33 -15.28 1.05
N ILE A 287 -15.49 -15.66 1.58
CA ILE A 287 -16.13 -15.04 2.75
C ILE A 287 -16.10 -16.04 3.90
N ILE A 288 -15.62 -15.61 5.06
CA ILE A 288 -15.90 -16.29 6.33
C ILE A 288 -16.94 -15.46 7.06
N TYR A 289 -18.05 -16.12 7.39
CA TYR A 289 -19.16 -15.56 8.11
C TYR A 289 -19.18 -16.17 9.51
N GLU A 290 -19.10 -15.36 10.55
CA GLU A 290 -19.29 -15.79 11.93
C GLU A 290 -20.46 -14.98 12.51
N ASP A 291 -21.65 -15.60 12.56
CA ASP A 291 -22.73 -15.17 13.47
C ASP A 291 -22.42 -15.78 14.83
N ILE A 292 -22.04 -14.95 15.80
CA ILE A 292 -21.88 -15.36 17.21
C ILE A 292 -22.91 -14.64 18.07
#